data_AF-A0A7Y5V4Q0-F1
#
_entry.id   AF-A0A7Y5V4Q0-F1
#
_cell.length_a   1.000
_cell.length_b   1.000
_cell.length_c   1.000
_cell.angle_alpha   90.00
_cell.angle_beta   90.00
_cell.angle_gamma   90.00
#
_symmetry.space_group_name_H-M   'P 1'
#
loop_
_entity.id
_entity.type
_entity.pdbx_description
1 polymer ?
#
loop_
_entity_poly.entity_id
_entity_poly.type
_entity_poly.pdbx_seq_one_letter_code
_entity_poly.pdbx_strand_id
1 'polypeptide(L)'
;MRTGVVDGSEYVTKGARYARTFTIRSGYRYLADGVNTGELQCFVIPSSQLAAFNAGQSFTHYTEYAQTGGNCPGLLELKLPAGSYALAFRNPSGSTDAALTFTIEEWRIN
;
A
#
# COMPACT_ATOMS: atom_id res chain seq x y z
N MET A 1 -2.16 -8.55 20.83
CA MET A 1 -2.97 -9.50 20.01
C MET A 1 -3.34 -8.82 18.71
N ARG A 2 -3.40 -9.53 17.58
CA ARG A 2 -3.89 -8.99 16.29
C ARG A 2 -5.37 -8.64 16.43
N THR A 3 -5.76 -7.44 16.01
CA THR A 3 -7.11 -6.90 16.17
C THR A 3 -7.81 -6.59 14.85
N GLY A 4 -7.08 -6.50 13.75
CA GLY A 4 -7.64 -6.18 12.44
C GLY A 4 -6.74 -6.58 11.26
N VAL A 5 -7.35 -6.64 10.08
CA VAL A 5 -6.71 -6.99 8.81
C VAL A 5 -7.31 -6.14 7.70
N VAL A 6 -6.45 -5.61 6.83
CA VAL A 6 -6.84 -5.13 5.51
C VAL A 6 -5.99 -5.87 4.49
N ASP A 7 -6.60 -6.64 3.61
CA ASP A 7 -5.91 -7.43 2.60
C ASP A 7 -6.53 -7.24 1.20
N GLY A 8 -5.86 -7.81 0.21
CA GLY A 8 -6.35 -7.87 -1.15
C GLY A 8 -5.49 -8.78 -2.01
N SER A 9 -6.12 -9.40 -3.01
CA SER A 9 -5.47 -10.15 -4.07
C SER A 9 -6.11 -9.77 -5.40
N GLU A 10 -5.31 -9.28 -6.33
CA GLU A 10 -5.75 -8.65 -7.57
C GLU A 10 -4.78 -8.97 -8.70
N TYR A 11 -5.22 -8.71 -9.93
CA TYR A 11 -4.36 -8.72 -11.10
C TYR A 11 -4.28 -7.31 -11.69
N VAL A 12 -3.09 -6.70 -11.65
CA VAL A 12 -2.89 -5.30 -12.05
C VAL A 12 -2.23 -5.29 -13.42
N THR A 13 -2.99 -4.92 -14.44
CA THR A 13 -2.47 -4.81 -15.81
C THR A 13 -1.47 -3.66 -15.93
N LYS A 14 -0.59 -3.72 -16.94
CA LYS A 14 0.39 -2.67 -17.21
C LYS A 14 -0.29 -1.30 -17.37
N GLY A 15 0.29 -0.27 -16.75
CA GLY A 15 -0.26 1.08 -16.69
C GLY A 15 -1.43 1.27 -15.71
N ALA A 16 -1.98 0.20 -15.14
CA ALA A 16 -3.07 0.28 -14.18
C ALA A 16 -2.59 0.66 -12.78
N ARG A 17 -3.56 1.05 -11.96
CA ARG A 17 -3.38 1.46 -10.58
C ARG A 17 -4.41 0.76 -9.73
N TYR A 18 -4.02 0.41 -8.52
CA TYR A 18 -4.90 -0.12 -7.50
C TYR A 18 -4.60 0.59 -6.18
N ALA A 19 -5.61 0.80 -5.35
CA ALA A 19 -5.39 1.37 -4.02
C ALA A 19 -6.42 0.85 -3.04
N ARG A 20 -5.96 0.58 -1.81
CA ARG A 20 -6.81 0.16 -0.70
C ARG A 20 -6.66 1.13 0.47
N THR A 21 -7.77 1.70 0.92
CA THR A 21 -7.80 2.60 2.08
C THR A 21 -7.68 1.83 3.39
N PHE A 22 -7.01 2.43 4.37
CA PHE A 22 -6.93 1.93 5.73
C PHE A 22 -6.81 3.10 6.73
N THR A 23 -7.03 2.82 8.01
CA THR A 23 -6.96 3.82 9.09
C THR A 23 -5.94 3.38 10.12
N ILE A 24 -5.03 4.28 10.49
CA ILE A 24 -4.12 4.11 11.62
C ILE A 24 -4.77 4.73 12.86
N ARG A 25 -4.75 3.98 13.97
CA ARG A 25 -5.31 4.39 15.27
C ARG A 25 -4.22 4.40 16.33
N SER A 26 -4.31 5.34 17.26
CA SER A 26 -3.43 5.37 18.43
C SER A 26 -3.58 4.10 19.28
N GLY A 27 -2.47 3.62 19.84
CA GLY A 27 -2.45 2.39 20.66
C GLY A 27 -2.34 1.09 19.84
N TYR A 28 -2.01 1.18 18.56
CA TYR A 28 -1.83 0.03 17.67
C TYR A 28 -0.52 0.14 16.87
N ARG A 29 0.05 -1.02 16.50
CA ARG A 29 1.11 -1.16 15.50
C ARG A 29 0.51 -1.71 14.21
N TYR A 30 1.05 -1.26 13.09
CA TYR A 30 0.60 -1.68 11.76
C TYR A 30 1.76 -2.27 10.99
N LEU A 31 1.59 -3.50 10.50
CA LEU A 31 2.58 -4.20 9.67
C LEU A 31 1.98 -4.41 8.29
N ALA A 32 2.64 -3.89 7.25
CA ALA A 32 2.24 -4.04 5.86
C ALA A 32 3.20 -5.00 5.15
N ASP A 33 2.67 -6.04 4.53
CA ASP A 33 3.44 -7.04 3.80
C ASP A 33 2.76 -7.42 2.49
N GLY A 34 3.54 -7.94 1.55
CA GLY A 34 3.16 -8.09 0.16
C GLY A 34 4.01 -9.13 -0.55
N VAL A 35 3.34 -9.97 -1.34
CA VAL A 35 3.96 -11.06 -2.09
C VAL A 35 3.58 -10.90 -3.55
N ASN A 36 4.20 -9.90 -4.15
CA ASN A 36 3.94 -9.41 -5.50
C ASN A 36 4.96 -9.97 -6.49
N THR A 37 4.75 -9.62 -7.77
CA THR A 37 5.65 -9.99 -8.87
C THR A 37 5.89 -8.79 -9.78
N GLY A 38 6.94 -8.88 -10.61
CA GLY A 38 7.24 -7.86 -11.61
C GLY A 38 7.71 -6.52 -11.02
N GLU A 39 7.45 -5.44 -11.76
CA GLU A 39 7.90 -4.08 -11.46
C GLU A 39 6.82 -3.25 -10.73
N LEU A 40 5.93 -3.89 -9.96
CA LEU A 40 4.94 -3.18 -9.16
C LEU A 40 5.62 -2.18 -8.21
N GLN A 41 5.03 -1.01 -8.12
CA GLN A 41 5.46 0.04 -7.21
C GLN A 41 4.40 0.22 -6.15
N CYS A 42 4.77 0.19 -4.87
CA CYS A 42 3.85 0.49 -3.77
C CYS A 42 4.20 1.80 -3.08
N PHE A 43 3.17 2.47 -2.58
CA PHE A 43 3.27 3.73 -1.86
C PHE A 43 2.27 3.72 -0.71
N VAL A 44 2.62 4.34 0.41
CA VAL A 44 1.63 4.80 1.38
C VAL A 44 1.37 6.27 1.09
N ILE A 45 0.09 6.62 0.91
CA ILE A 45 -0.36 7.98 0.62
C ILE A 45 -1.41 8.44 1.64
N PRO A 46 -1.50 9.74 1.97
CA PRO A 46 -2.68 10.27 2.65
C PRO A 46 -3.94 10.00 1.82
N SER A 47 -5.09 9.68 2.44
CA SER A 47 -6.33 9.43 1.68
C SER A 47 -6.76 10.59 0.77
N SER A 48 -6.38 11.83 1.10
CA SER A 48 -6.63 13.01 0.25
C SER A 48 -5.91 12.96 -1.11
N GLN A 49 -4.87 12.14 -1.25
CA GLN A 49 -4.10 11.97 -2.48
C GLN A 49 -4.65 10.86 -3.38
N LEU A 50 -5.65 10.10 -2.92
CA LEU A 50 -6.18 8.93 -3.63
C LEU A 50 -6.75 9.30 -5.01
N ALA A 51 -7.49 10.41 -5.11
CA ALA A 51 -8.07 10.86 -6.37
C ALA A 51 -6.98 11.21 -7.40
N ALA A 52 -5.94 11.95 -6.97
CA ALA A 52 -4.80 12.29 -7.82
C ALA A 52 -4.02 11.05 -8.27
N PHE A 53 -3.78 10.11 -7.35
CA PHE A 53 -3.14 8.83 -7.66
C PHE A 53 -3.93 8.06 -8.74
N ASN A 54 -5.22 7.83 -8.52
CA ASN A 54 -6.08 7.08 -9.46
C ASN A 54 -6.18 7.76 -10.84
N ALA A 55 -6.21 9.09 -10.88
CA ALA A 55 -6.20 9.87 -12.11
C ALA A 55 -4.82 9.92 -12.81
N GLY A 56 -3.78 9.32 -12.21
CA GLY A 56 -2.42 9.36 -12.75
C GLY A 56 -1.75 10.72 -12.69
N GLN A 57 -2.23 11.61 -11.84
CA GLN A 57 -1.67 12.93 -11.59
C GLN A 57 -0.53 12.86 -10.56
N SER A 58 0.14 13.98 -10.35
CA SER A 58 1.11 14.13 -9.26
C SER A 58 0.43 13.95 -7.90
N PHE A 59 1.07 13.21 -7.00
CA PHE A 59 0.57 12.95 -5.66
C PHE A 59 1.72 12.95 -4.64
N THR A 60 1.40 13.26 -3.39
CA THR A 60 2.34 13.13 -2.28
C THR A 60 2.26 11.74 -1.66
N HIS A 61 3.41 11.20 -1.26
CA HIS A 61 3.53 9.91 -0.61
C HIS A 61 4.62 9.95 0.46
N TYR A 62 4.61 8.96 1.35
CA TYR A 62 5.65 8.77 2.34
C TYR A 62 6.79 7.96 1.73
N THR A 63 7.94 8.61 1.51
CA THR A 63 9.10 8.03 0.81
C THR A 63 9.69 6.82 1.52
N GLU A 64 9.60 6.77 2.85
CA GLU A 64 10.06 5.64 3.67
C GLU A 64 9.29 4.32 3.41
N TYR A 65 8.07 4.41 2.87
CA TYR A 65 7.23 3.26 2.51
C TYR A 65 7.09 3.07 0.99
N ALA A 66 7.84 3.84 0.20
CA ALA A 66 7.85 3.69 -1.25
C ALA A 66 8.81 2.56 -1.66
N GLN A 67 8.29 1.55 -2.35
CA GLN A 67 9.08 0.41 -2.79
C GLN A 67 8.73 0.04 -4.23
N THR A 68 9.64 -0.68 -4.89
CA THR A 68 9.45 -1.22 -6.23
C THR A 68 9.91 -2.67 -6.24
N GLY A 69 9.18 -3.52 -6.95
CA GLY A 69 9.51 -4.93 -7.13
C GLY A 69 8.52 -5.87 -6.46
N GLY A 70 8.78 -7.17 -6.60
CA GLY A 70 7.87 -8.22 -6.14
C GLY A 70 7.67 -8.31 -4.63
N ASN A 71 8.53 -7.74 -3.80
CA ASN A 71 8.34 -7.77 -2.34
C ASN A 71 7.65 -6.51 -1.80
N CYS A 72 6.87 -5.76 -2.59
CA CYS A 72 6.29 -4.50 -2.14
C CYS A 72 4.82 -4.66 -1.67
N PRO A 73 4.39 -4.19 -0.48
CA PRO A 73 5.24 -3.75 0.63
C PRO A 73 6.00 -4.94 1.24
N GLY A 74 7.24 -4.73 1.68
CA GLY A 74 8.13 -5.82 2.13
C GLY A 74 8.29 -5.82 3.62
N LEU A 75 7.32 -6.38 4.33
CA LEU A 75 7.19 -6.40 5.79
C LEU A 75 7.64 -5.08 6.46
N LEU A 76 6.86 -4.03 6.27
CA LEU A 76 7.11 -2.69 6.80
C LEU A 76 6.26 -2.41 8.03
N GLU A 77 6.84 -1.78 9.05
CA GLU A 77 6.06 -1.19 10.14
C GLU A 77 5.68 0.26 9.80
N LEU A 78 4.38 0.55 9.74
CA LEU A 78 3.87 1.88 9.42
C LEU A 78 3.85 2.77 10.68
N LYS A 79 4.86 3.61 10.84
CA LYS A 79 5.04 4.54 11.98
C LYS A 79 4.49 5.93 11.67
N LEU A 80 3.21 5.97 11.31
CA LEU A 80 2.49 7.20 11.00
C LEU A 80 1.56 7.60 12.14
N PRO A 81 1.21 8.90 12.26
CA PRO A 81 0.15 9.35 13.17
C PRO A 81 -1.20 8.68 12.89
N ALA A 82 -2.11 8.74 13.85
CA ALA A 82 -3.49 8.33 13.62
C ALA A 82 -4.12 9.16 12.48
N GLY A 83 -4.78 8.49 11.54
CA GLY A 83 -5.25 9.12 10.32
C GLY A 83 -5.75 8.13 9.27
N SER A 84 -6.25 8.66 8.16
CA SER A 84 -6.71 7.88 7.01
C SER A 84 -5.68 7.90 5.89
N TYR A 85 -5.36 6.71 5.39
CA TYR A 85 -4.33 6.47 4.40
C TYR A 85 -4.83 5.54 3.30
N ALA A 86 -4.03 5.39 2.24
CA ALA A 86 -4.19 4.32 1.27
C ALA A 86 -2.84 3.67 0.98
N LEU A 87 -2.86 2.34 0.86
CA LEU A 87 -1.77 1.57 0.26
C LEU A 87 -2.06 1.50 -1.24
N ALA A 88 -1.19 2.16 -2.00
CA ALA A 88 -1.38 2.43 -3.42
C ALA A 88 -0.35 1.66 -4.24
N PHE A 89 -0.79 0.99 -5.29
CA PHE A 89 0.02 0.17 -6.18
C PHE A 89 -0.09 0.69 -7.60
N ARG A 90 1.05 0.98 -8.24
CA ARG A 90 1.13 1.36 -9.64
C ARG A 90 1.88 0.28 -10.38
N ASN A 91 1.27 -0.27 -11.44
CA ASN A 91 2.00 -1.03 -12.44
C ASN A 91 2.43 -0.07 -13.57
N PRO A 92 3.73 0.18 -13.79
CA PRO A 92 4.18 1.11 -14.83
C PRO A 92 3.64 0.74 -16.23
N SER A 93 3.60 1.69 -17.17
CA SER A 93 3.12 1.38 -18.53
C SER A 93 4.09 0.50 -19.34
N GLY A 94 5.36 0.46 -18.95
CA GLY A 94 6.42 -0.31 -19.61
C GLY A 94 6.74 -1.66 -18.95
N SER A 95 5.96 -2.10 -17.97
CA SER A 95 6.13 -3.37 -17.26
C SER A 95 5.26 -4.49 -17.87
N THR A 96 5.34 -5.67 -17.27
CA THR A 96 4.41 -6.77 -17.50
C THR A 96 3.20 -6.69 -16.57
N ASP A 97 2.11 -7.34 -16.94
CA ASP A 97 0.97 -7.52 -16.04
C ASP A 97 1.41 -8.33 -14.80
N ALA A 98 0.97 -7.90 -13.63
CA ALA A 98 1.49 -8.41 -12.36
C ALA A 98 0.37 -8.86 -11.42
N ALA A 99 0.60 -9.97 -10.73
CA ALA A 99 -0.20 -10.36 -9.59
C ALA A 99 0.14 -9.48 -8.38
N LEU A 100 -0.92 -9.00 -7.72
CA LEU A 100 -0.86 -8.20 -6.50
C LEU A 100 -1.48 -8.99 -5.36
N THR A 101 -0.75 -9.19 -4.26
CA THR A 101 -1.27 -9.69 -2.98
C THR A 101 -0.62 -8.93 -1.85
N PHE A 102 -1.44 -8.40 -0.93
CA PHE A 102 -0.94 -7.65 0.23
C PHE A 102 -1.82 -7.87 1.46
N THR A 103 -1.24 -7.53 2.60
CA THR A 103 -1.86 -7.55 3.92
C THR A 103 -1.35 -6.37 4.74
N ILE A 104 -2.26 -5.74 5.50
CA ILE A 104 -1.95 -4.79 6.56
C ILE A 104 -2.56 -5.36 7.84
N GLU A 105 -1.72 -5.70 8.80
CA GLU A 105 -2.13 -6.24 10.08
C GLU A 105 -2.12 -5.15 11.14
N GLU A 106 -3.17 -5.10 11.95
CA GLU A 106 -3.26 -4.23 13.11
C GLU A 106 -3.04 -5.03 14.40
N TRP A 107 -2.16 -4.53 15.27
CA TRP A 107 -1.77 -5.15 16.52
C TRP A 107 -1.92 -4.17 17.67
N ARG A 108 -2.80 -4.47 18.64
CA ARG A 108 -2.94 -3.64 19.83
C ARG A 108 -1.65 -3.63 20.65
N ILE A 109 -1.17 -2.43 20.97
CA ILE A 109 -0.07 -2.20 21.92
C ILE A 109 -0.68 -2.21 23.32
N ASN A 110 -0.10 -3.03 24.19
CA ASN A 110 -0.46 -3.08 25.61
C ASN A 110 0.32 -2.04 26.40
#